data_AF-A0A1G2XRB8-F1
#
_entry.id   AF-A0A1G2XRB8-F1
#
_cell.length_a   1.000
_cell.length_b   1.000
_cell.length_c   1.000
_cell.angle_alpha   90.00
_cell.angle_beta   90.00
_cell.angle_gamma   90.00
#
_symmetry.space_group_name_H-M   'P 1'
#
loop_
_entity.id
_entity.type
_entity.pdbx_description
1 polymer ?
#
loop_
_entity_poly.entity_id
_entity_poly.type
_entity_poly.pdbx_seq_one_letter_code
_entity_poly.pdbx_strand_id
1 'polypeptide(L)'
;MMKTIKIAGFSKALIVFALLILVSSSYADVKLEGLLKTPGIAEQLQASNGGKRTSDTEQDTPLVRQAREFALRINPPPPPQPVAPVVSPGDRRPVRPQVEVSAKFKLLGTSYHFDDNAQSWALVDEVGKGLHWVKQGSKVGHLEVEKVGDGGILINDNGRRYELLAERQDKPDFVKSYTGTIFENEPIVLLNEEEKASLQVEQIPAGYETQPAENSGLTQEEHLKQTQANIEWLKSLQNDPNAVGMSDGEASELSGLGEMLKALEAEAQNMQEVTAETNVPQPQSQPPVEPVNQEEVSNETPGEVPPQPQQGRDSRLRRIRERR
;
A
#
# COMPACT_ATOMS: atom_id res chain seq x y z
N MET A 1 -44.67 6.13 -47.53
CA MET A 1 -44.99 4.96 -48.40
C MET A 1 -43.67 4.27 -48.74
N MET A 2 -43.64 2.95 -48.95
CA MET A 2 -42.44 2.07 -48.78
C MET A 2 -42.04 2.00 -47.29
N LYS A 3 -42.29 0.96 -46.49
CA LYS A 3 -42.40 -0.52 -46.65
C LYS A 3 -41.06 -1.29 -46.71
N THR A 4 -40.82 -2.04 -45.64
CA THR A 4 -40.32 -3.43 -45.60
C THR A 4 -39.04 -3.78 -46.36
N ILE A 5 -37.97 -4.06 -45.60
CA ILE A 5 -37.02 -5.20 -45.75
C ILE A 5 -36.01 -5.05 -44.60
N LYS A 6 -35.81 -6.07 -43.74
CA LYS A 6 -34.60 -6.43 -42.94
C LYS A 6 -34.85 -7.56 -41.89
N ILE A 7 -35.98 -8.29 -41.93
CA ILE A 7 -36.29 -9.38 -40.96
C ILE A 7 -35.67 -10.75 -41.36
N ALA A 8 -35.16 -10.90 -42.59
CA ALA A 8 -34.66 -12.19 -43.12
C ALA A 8 -33.33 -12.71 -42.53
N GLY A 9 -32.67 -11.95 -41.64
CA GLY A 9 -31.34 -12.31 -41.10
C GLY A 9 -31.36 -13.34 -39.97
N PHE A 10 -32.34 -13.26 -39.06
CA PHE A 10 -32.29 -13.97 -37.77
C PHE A 10 -32.76 -15.43 -37.82
N SER A 11 -33.54 -15.84 -38.83
CA SER A 11 -34.11 -17.19 -38.89
C SER A 11 -33.08 -18.31 -39.09
N LYS A 12 -31.92 -18.01 -39.69
CA LYS A 12 -30.88 -19.02 -39.97
C LYS A 12 -30.09 -19.45 -38.72
N ALA A 13 -29.92 -18.58 -37.74
CA ALA A 13 -29.15 -18.88 -36.53
C ALA A 13 -29.86 -19.91 -35.62
N LEU A 14 -31.18 -19.76 -35.45
CA LEU A 14 -32.00 -20.65 -34.60
C LEU A 14 -32.01 -22.11 -35.08
N ILE A 15 -31.99 -22.33 -36.39
CA ILE A 15 -32.01 -23.69 -36.98
C ILE A 15 -30.73 -24.46 -36.66
N VAL A 16 -29.57 -23.79 -36.69
CA VAL A 16 -28.27 -24.40 -36.35
C VAL A 16 -28.21 -24.77 -34.86
N PHE A 17 -28.72 -23.91 -33.98
CA PHE A 17 -28.71 -24.16 -32.54
C PHE A 17 -29.61 -25.34 -32.14
N ALA A 18 -30.80 -25.46 -32.76
CA ALA A 18 -31.71 -26.57 -32.53
C ALA A 18 -31.12 -27.94 -32.95
N LEU A 19 -30.38 -27.98 -34.07
CA LEU A 19 -29.69 -29.19 -34.52
C LEU A 19 -28.56 -29.62 -33.57
N LEU A 20 -27.85 -28.68 -32.95
CA LEU A 20 -26.77 -28.99 -32.01
C LEU A 20 -27.28 -29.69 -30.74
N ILE A 21 -28.42 -29.23 -30.22
CA ILE A 21 -29.06 -29.82 -29.03
C ILE A 21 -29.52 -31.26 -29.33
N LEU A 22 -30.09 -31.50 -30.51
CA LEU A 22 -30.68 -32.80 -30.86
C LEU A 22 -29.63 -33.89 -31.14
N VAL A 23 -28.40 -33.53 -31.52
CA VAL A 23 -27.27 -34.48 -31.64
C VAL A 23 -26.67 -34.81 -30.27
N SER A 24 -26.78 -33.91 -29.30
CA SER A 24 -26.13 -34.05 -27.99
C SER A 24 -26.87 -35.03 -27.06
N SER A 25 -28.18 -35.21 -27.21
CA SER A 25 -29.02 -36.05 -26.33
C SER A 25 -28.89 -37.56 -26.56
N SER A 26 -28.34 -38.01 -27.70
CA SER A 26 -28.24 -39.44 -28.05
C SER A 26 -26.96 -40.14 -27.56
N TYR A 27 -26.03 -39.41 -26.93
CA TYR A 27 -24.77 -39.96 -26.41
C TYR A 27 -24.80 -40.33 -24.91
N ALA A 28 -25.92 -40.10 -24.21
CA ALA A 28 -25.98 -40.22 -22.75
C ALA A 28 -26.02 -41.67 -22.21
N ASP A 29 -26.63 -42.62 -22.93
CA ASP A 29 -27.01 -43.92 -22.34
C ASP A 29 -25.89 -44.99 -22.35
N VAL A 30 -25.07 -45.04 -23.40
CA VAL A 30 -24.27 -46.27 -23.73
C VAL A 30 -23.02 -46.46 -22.85
N LYS A 31 -22.70 -45.54 -21.94
CA LYS A 31 -21.51 -45.65 -21.06
C LYS A 31 -21.83 -45.78 -19.55
N LEU A 32 -23.10 -45.67 -19.16
CA LEU A 32 -23.48 -45.66 -17.74
C LEU A 32 -23.36 -47.04 -17.07
N GLU A 33 -23.73 -48.12 -17.78
CA GLU A 33 -23.61 -49.50 -17.26
C GLU A 33 -22.16 -49.94 -16.99
N GLY A 34 -21.18 -49.38 -17.71
CA GLY A 34 -19.76 -49.65 -17.47
C GLY A 34 -19.26 -49.00 -16.18
N LEU A 35 -19.72 -47.78 -15.90
CA LEU A 35 -19.38 -47.05 -14.67
C LEU A 35 -20.02 -47.70 -13.44
N LEU A 36 -21.26 -48.18 -13.55
CA LEU A 36 -21.97 -48.90 -12.47
C LEU A 36 -21.34 -50.27 -12.10
N LYS A 37 -20.57 -50.89 -13.01
CA LYS A 37 -19.85 -52.16 -12.76
C LYS A 37 -18.41 -51.96 -12.29
N THR A 38 -17.91 -50.73 -12.27
CA THR A 38 -16.57 -50.44 -11.74
C THR A 38 -16.69 -50.35 -10.21
N PRO A 39 -15.91 -51.11 -9.42
CA PRO A 39 -16.01 -51.05 -7.96
C PRO A 39 -15.79 -49.61 -7.48
N GLY A 40 -16.58 -49.19 -6.50
CA GLY A 40 -16.60 -47.80 -6.07
C GLY A 40 -15.22 -47.36 -5.57
N ILE A 41 -14.89 -46.07 -5.73
CA ILE A 41 -13.63 -45.50 -5.21
C ILE A 41 -13.50 -45.79 -3.70
N ALA A 42 -14.62 -45.82 -2.97
CA ALA A 42 -14.69 -46.24 -1.58
C ALA A 42 -14.24 -47.70 -1.35
N GLU A 43 -14.67 -48.64 -2.20
CA GLU A 43 -14.30 -50.06 -2.10
C GLU A 43 -12.82 -50.28 -2.47
N GLN A 44 -12.30 -49.57 -3.49
CA GLN A 44 -10.86 -49.57 -3.78
C GLN A 44 -10.05 -49.05 -2.60
N LEU A 45 -10.47 -47.96 -1.97
CA LEU A 45 -9.78 -47.38 -0.82
C LEU A 45 -9.86 -48.27 0.43
N GLN A 46 -10.97 -48.99 0.61
CA GLN A 46 -11.16 -49.90 1.74
C GLN A 46 -10.34 -51.19 1.54
N ALA A 47 -10.28 -51.72 0.32
CA ALA A 47 -9.44 -52.85 -0.05
C ALA A 47 -7.94 -52.54 0.12
N SER A 48 -7.48 -51.33 -0.23
CA SER A 48 -6.08 -50.94 -0.03
C SER A 48 -5.69 -50.71 1.43
N ASN A 49 -6.65 -50.44 2.33
CA ASN A 49 -6.38 -50.08 3.72
C ASN A 49 -6.64 -51.20 4.74
N GLY A 50 -7.19 -52.35 4.33
CA GLY A 50 -7.48 -53.50 5.21
C GLY A 50 -6.27 -54.28 5.72
N GLY A 51 -5.05 -53.98 5.27
CA GLY A 51 -3.82 -54.63 5.74
C GLY A 51 -3.46 -54.17 7.16
N LYS A 52 -3.33 -55.14 8.10
CA LYS A 52 -2.96 -54.95 9.51
C LYS A 52 -1.92 -53.82 9.71
N ARG A 53 -2.37 -52.68 10.25
CA ARG A 53 -1.49 -51.58 10.64
C ARG A 53 -0.95 -51.82 12.05
N THR A 54 0.37 -51.94 12.17
CA THR A 54 1.06 -51.85 13.45
C THR A 54 1.02 -50.41 13.96
N SER A 55 0.67 -50.23 15.23
CA SER A 55 0.64 -48.95 15.93
C SER A 55 2.04 -48.32 16.02
N ASP A 56 2.22 -47.13 15.42
CA ASP A 56 3.00 -45.97 15.92
C ASP A 56 3.34 -44.94 14.82
N THR A 57 3.00 -45.21 13.55
CA THR A 57 3.06 -44.19 12.50
C THR A 57 1.64 -43.90 12.01
N GLU A 58 0.97 -42.95 12.67
CA GLU A 58 -0.27 -42.38 12.17
C GLU A 58 -0.03 -41.81 10.76
N GLN A 59 -0.61 -42.45 9.75
CA GLN A 59 -0.74 -41.88 8.42
C GLN A 59 -1.80 -40.78 8.47
N ASP A 60 -1.43 -39.61 9.00
CA ASP A 60 -2.20 -38.39 8.88
C ASP A 60 -2.61 -38.20 7.42
N THR A 61 -3.92 -38.12 7.15
CA THR A 61 -4.43 -37.83 5.82
C THR A 61 -3.92 -36.45 5.37
N PRO A 62 -3.77 -36.19 4.06
CA PRO A 62 -3.28 -34.90 3.58
C PRO A 62 -4.12 -33.72 4.10
N LEU A 63 -5.43 -33.92 4.28
CA LEU A 63 -6.33 -32.94 4.88
C LEU A 63 -6.01 -32.66 6.36
N VAL A 64 -5.71 -33.70 7.15
CA VAL A 64 -5.30 -33.56 8.56
C VAL A 64 -3.95 -32.85 8.69
N ARG A 65 -3.01 -33.11 7.76
CA ARG A 65 -1.73 -32.37 7.71
C ARG A 65 -1.95 -30.88 7.45
N GLN A 66 -2.74 -30.54 6.44
CA GLN A 66 -3.04 -29.14 6.11
C GLN A 66 -3.80 -28.43 7.25
N ALA A 67 -4.73 -29.12 7.92
CA ALA A 67 -5.41 -28.60 9.11
C ALA A 67 -4.45 -28.36 10.28
N ARG A 68 -3.46 -29.24 10.50
CA ARG A 68 -2.45 -29.08 11.55
C ARG A 68 -1.48 -27.92 11.25
N GLU A 69 -1.08 -27.73 9.99
CA GLU A 69 -0.31 -26.56 9.57
C GLU A 69 -1.08 -25.25 9.75
N PHE A 70 -2.38 -25.23 9.42
CA PHE A 70 -3.22 -24.06 9.63
C PHE A 70 -3.44 -23.76 11.13
N ALA A 71 -3.59 -24.80 11.96
CA ALA A 71 -3.68 -24.65 13.42
C ALA A 71 -2.42 -24.00 14.01
N LEU A 72 -1.22 -24.36 13.53
CA LEU A 72 0.05 -23.72 13.94
C LEU A 72 0.14 -22.24 13.52
N ARG A 73 -0.62 -21.82 12.50
CA ARG A 73 -0.68 -20.42 12.05
C ARG A 73 -1.66 -19.57 12.85
N ILE A 74 -2.73 -20.17 13.37
CA ILE A 74 -3.69 -19.51 14.29
C ILE A 74 -3.10 -19.44 15.71
N ASN A 75 -2.62 -20.58 16.21
CA ASN A 75 -2.07 -20.76 17.55
C ASN A 75 -0.62 -21.26 17.43
N PRO A 76 0.35 -20.37 17.17
CA PRO A 76 1.75 -20.76 17.20
C PRO A 76 2.10 -21.31 18.61
N PRO A 77 2.87 -22.40 18.70
CA PRO A 77 3.31 -22.89 20.00
C PRO A 77 4.11 -21.78 20.70
N PRO A 78 4.02 -21.66 22.04
CA PRO A 78 4.79 -20.67 22.77
C PRO A 78 6.28 -20.85 22.44
N PRO A 79 7.02 -19.75 22.18
CA PRO A 79 8.43 -19.86 21.81
C PRO A 79 9.17 -20.67 22.87
N PRO A 80 10.08 -21.59 22.46
CA PRO A 80 10.84 -22.37 23.41
C PRO A 80 11.55 -21.40 24.36
N GLN A 81 11.41 -21.64 25.66
CA GLN A 81 12.02 -20.77 26.68
C GLN A 81 13.50 -20.58 26.32
N PRO A 82 14.02 -19.33 26.33
CA PRO A 82 15.41 -19.08 25.99
C PRO A 82 16.29 -19.99 26.83
N VAL A 83 16.94 -20.97 26.19
CA VAL A 83 17.87 -21.86 26.88
C VAL A 83 18.96 -20.95 27.40
N ALA A 84 18.95 -20.72 28.72
CA ALA A 84 19.90 -19.81 29.36
C ALA A 84 21.29 -20.20 28.88
N PRO A 85 22.07 -19.27 28.30
CA PRO A 85 23.31 -19.61 27.64
C PRO A 85 24.18 -20.36 28.62
N VAL A 86 24.47 -21.63 28.33
CA VAL A 86 25.37 -22.44 29.15
C VAL A 86 26.72 -21.75 29.08
N VAL A 87 27.04 -20.98 30.12
CA VAL A 87 28.24 -20.15 30.17
C VAL A 87 29.44 -21.09 30.25
N SER A 88 29.98 -21.46 29.09
CA SER A 88 31.22 -22.21 28.98
C SER A 88 32.32 -21.46 29.73
N PRO A 89 32.85 -21.99 30.84
CA PRO A 89 33.84 -21.30 31.66
C PRO A 89 35.21 -21.41 30.99
N GLY A 90 35.42 -20.66 29.90
CA GLY A 90 36.62 -20.77 29.08
C GLY A 90 36.97 -19.49 28.32
N ASP A 91 36.04 -18.91 27.56
CA ASP A 91 36.37 -17.81 26.63
C ASP A 91 36.01 -16.43 27.21
N ARG A 92 36.58 -16.11 28.38
CA ARG A 92 36.62 -14.74 28.91
C ARG A 92 37.59 -13.90 28.09
N ARG A 93 37.22 -13.57 26.85
CA ARG A 93 37.80 -12.42 26.17
C ARG A 93 37.63 -11.22 27.09
N PRO A 94 38.70 -10.48 27.43
CA PRO A 94 38.56 -9.33 28.29
C PRO A 94 37.60 -8.35 27.61
N VAL A 95 36.45 -8.12 28.24
CA VAL A 95 35.54 -7.04 27.86
C VAL A 95 36.37 -5.76 28.00
N ARG A 96 36.90 -5.28 26.88
CA ARG A 96 37.59 -3.99 26.87
C ARG A 96 36.56 -2.98 27.36
N PRO A 97 36.89 -2.12 28.34
CA PRO A 97 36.00 -1.04 28.69
C PRO A 97 35.67 -0.29 27.39
N GLN A 98 34.39 -0.04 27.16
CA GLN A 98 33.99 0.89 26.11
C GLN A 98 34.62 2.21 26.47
N VAL A 99 35.69 2.57 25.77
CA VAL A 99 36.32 3.87 25.92
C VAL A 99 35.28 4.85 25.41
N GLU A 100 34.66 5.59 26.32
CA GLU A 100 33.76 6.68 26.00
C GLU A 100 34.50 7.65 25.08
N VAL A 101 34.22 7.53 23.79
CA VAL A 101 34.74 8.45 22.79
C VAL A 101 34.14 9.81 23.11
N SER A 102 35.00 10.80 23.40
CA SER A 102 34.59 12.17 23.70
C SER A 102 34.14 12.90 22.42
N ALA A 103 33.26 12.26 21.64
CA ALA A 103 32.53 12.87 20.55
C ALA A 103 31.57 13.89 21.17
N LYS A 104 31.89 15.18 21.04
CA LYS A 104 31.06 16.29 21.54
C LYS A 104 29.88 16.59 20.61
N PHE A 105 29.25 15.55 20.08
CA PHE A 105 28.09 15.67 19.22
C PHE A 105 27.08 14.57 19.51
N LYS A 106 25.80 14.88 19.30
CA LYS A 106 24.69 13.93 19.43
C LYS A 106 24.22 13.51 18.04
N LEU A 107 24.06 12.21 17.83
CA LEU A 107 23.35 11.70 16.66
C LEU A 107 21.86 11.67 16.99
N LEU A 108 21.04 12.49 16.34
CA LEU A 108 19.60 12.55 16.60
C LEU A 108 18.79 11.62 15.68
N GLY A 109 19.34 11.26 14.52
CA GLY A 109 18.65 10.38 13.58
C GLY A 109 19.49 10.02 12.35
N THR A 110 18.98 9.08 11.56
CA THR A 110 19.62 8.55 10.36
C THR A 110 18.58 8.32 9.28
N SER A 111 18.86 8.76 8.05
CA SER A 111 18.14 8.33 6.85
C SER A 111 19.00 7.32 6.11
N TYR A 112 18.62 6.05 6.17
CA TYR A 112 19.38 4.93 5.61
C TYR A 112 18.78 4.42 4.30
N HIS A 113 19.59 4.40 3.25
CA HIS A 113 19.25 3.81 1.96
C HIS A 113 19.96 2.46 1.79
N PHE A 114 19.18 1.38 1.65
CA PHE A 114 19.72 0.02 1.62
C PHE A 114 20.50 -0.31 0.35
N ASP A 115 20.11 0.25 -0.80
CA ASP A 115 20.77 0.04 -2.10
C ASP A 115 22.03 0.91 -2.27
N ASP A 116 22.00 2.16 -1.80
CA ASP A 116 23.08 3.14 -1.98
C ASP A 116 23.47 3.83 -0.67
N ASN A 117 24.55 3.33 -0.05
CA ASN A 117 25.11 3.92 1.16
C ASN A 117 25.55 5.38 0.96
N ALA A 118 25.92 5.80 -0.26
CA ALA A 118 26.33 7.17 -0.55
C ALA A 118 25.16 8.19 -0.52
N GLN A 119 23.93 7.70 -0.58
CA GLN A 119 22.70 8.47 -0.35
C GLN A 119 22.21 8.41 1.10
N SER A 120 22.94 7.73 2.00
CA SER A 120 22.56 7.69 3.41
C SER A 120 23.11 8.92 4.17
N TRP A 121 22.27 9.48 5.03
CA TRP A 121 22.55 10.72 5.77
C TRP A 121 22.33 10.53 7.28
N ALA A 122 23.12 11.23 8.09
CA ALA A 122 23.00 11.29 9.54
C ALA A 122 22.69 12.72 9.99
N LEU A 123 21.73 12.86 10.91
CA LEU A 123 21.35 14.14 11.52
C LEU A 123 22.12 14.31 12.83
N VAL A 124 23.08 15.23 12.83
CA VAL A 124 24.06 15.41 13.91
C VAL A 124 23.95 16.81 14.50
N ASP A 125 23.94 16.90 15.83
CA ASP A 125 24.07 18.15 16.58
C ASP A 125 25.50 18.28 17.11
N GLU A 126 26.32 19.13 16.49
CA GLU A 126 27.72 19.38 16.84
C GLU A 126 27.87 20.70 17.60
N VAL A 127 28.52 20.67 18.77
CA VAL A 127 28.74 21.88 19.59
C VAL A 127 29.38 23.02 18.78
N GLY A 128 28.64 24.11 18.61
CA GLY A 128 29.08 25.32 17.89
C GLY A 128 28.68 25.40 16.42
N LYS A 129 28.28 24.30 15.77
CA LYS A 129 27.59 24.33 14.46
C LYS A 129 26.08 24.13 14.60
N GLY A 130 25.66 23.43 15.65
CA GLY A 130 24.29 23.01 15.85
C GLY A 130 23.90 21.83 14.93
N LEU A 131 22.60 21.72 14.72
CA LEU A 131 21.95 20.65 14.00
C LEU A 131 22.19 20.72 12.48
N HIS A 132 22.78 19.69 11.89
CA HIS A 132 22.99 19.60 10.45
C HIS A 132 23.03 18.16 9.93
N TRP A 133 22.79 17.99 8.62
CA TRP A 133 22.86 16.70 7.95
C TRP A 133 24.28 16.42 7.44
N VAL A 134 24.75 15.19 7.63
CA VAL A 134 26.11 14.71 7.33
C VAL A 134 26.04 13.45 6.46
N LYS A 135 26.83 13.38 5.39
CA LYS A 135 26.93 12.20 4.52
C LYS A 135 28.00 11.21 4.97
N GLN A 136 27.90 9.97 4.52
CA GLN A 136 29.03 9.02 4.55
C GLN A 136 30.30 9.65 3.94
N GLY A 137 31.46 9.38 4.54
CA GLY A 137 32.77 9.95 4.17
C GLY A 137 33.01 11.40 4.63
N SER A 138 32.01 12.05 5.23
CA SER A 138 32.16 13.42 5.75
C SER A 138 32.83 13.42 7.14
N LYS A 139 33.42 14.56 7.52
CA LYS A 139 34.09 14.74 8.81
C LYS A 139 33.25 15.57 9.78
N VAL A 140 33.05 15.05 10.99
CA VAL A 140 32.40 15.72 12.12
C VAL A 140 33.48 15.97 13.18
N GLY A 141 33.86 17.23 13.38
CA GLY A 141 35.09 17.57 14.11
C GLY A 141 36.34 16.90 13.52
N HIS A 142 36.91 15.96 14.26
CA HIS A 142 38.08 15.15 13.86
C HIS A 142 37.71 13.71 13.43
N LEU A 143 36.43 13.35 13.50
CA LEU A 143 35.90 12.02 13.29
C LEU A 143 35.36 11.86 11.87
N GLU A 144 35.63 10.74 11.21
CA GLU A 144 35.16 10.46 9.84
C GLU A 144 34.00 9.47 9.86
N VAL A 145 32.88 9.78 9.20
CA VAL A 145 31.69 8.91 9.15
C VAL A 145 31.93 7.80 8.11
N GLU A 146 32.43 6.64 8.54
CA GLU A 146 32.75 5.52 7.66
C GLU A 146 31.49 4.87 7.05
N LYS A 147 30.40 4.75 7.81
CA LYS A 147 29.12 4.22 7.31
C LYS A 147 27.93 4.81 8.08
N VAL A 148 26.82 5.05 7.39
CA VAL A 148 25.50 5.31 8.01
C VAL A 148 24.67 4.03 7.92
N GLY A 149 23.98 3.66 9.01
CA GLY A 149 23.07 2.52 9.09
C GLY A 149 21.70 2.94 9.63
N ASP A 150 20.79 1.98 9.78
CA ASP A 150 19.49 2.21 10.40
C ASP A 150 19.64 2.39 11.93
N GLY A 151 19.41 3.61 12.41
CA GLY A 151 19.46 3.96 13.83
C GLY A 151 20.87 4.16 14.40
N GLY A 152 21.92 4.21 13.56
CA GLY A 152 23.30 4.41 14.04
C GLY A 152 24.30 4.72 12.92
N ILE A 153 25.48 5.19 13.31
CA ILE A 153 26.61 5.46 12.41
C ILE A 153 27.88 4.76 12.87
N LEU A 154 28.68 4.30 11.92
CA LEU A 154 30.04 3.81 12.13
C LEU A 154 31.02 4.96 11.88
N ILE A 155 31.81 5.29 12.89
CA ILE A 155 32.78 6.37 12.91
C ILE A 155 34.20 5.78 12.92
N ASN A 156 35.11 6.38 12.16
CA ASN A 156 36.53 6.10 12.19
C ASN A 156 37.31 7.27 12.81
N ASP A 157 37.98 7.00 13.94
CA ASP A 157 38.97 7.87 14.57
C ASP A 157 40.37 7.29 14.34
N ASN A 158 41.08 7.78 13.33
CA ASN A 158 42.49 7.43 13.07
C ASN A 158 42.77 5.91 13.04
N GLY A 159 41.84 5.11 12.51
CA GLY A 159 41.92 3.66 12.42
C GLY A 159 41.16 2.90 13.52
N ARG A 160 40.54 3.61 14.48
CA ARG A 160 39.65 3.03 15.50
C ARG A 160 38.20 3.21 15.08
N ARG A 161 37.47 2.10 14.96
CA ARG A 161 36.05 2.11 14.63
C ARG A 161 35.18 2.15 15.88
N TYR A 162 34.19 3.03 15.86
CA TYR A 162 33.19 3.20 16.91
C TYR A 162 31.80 3.17 16.28
N GLU A 163 30.85 2.52 16.95
CA GLU A 163 29.44 2.56 16.57
C GLU A 163 28.73 3.55 17.51
N LEU A 164 28.10 4.57 16.93
CA LEU A 164 27.32 5.55 17.66
C LEU A 164 25.84 5.35 17.31
N LEU A 165 25.04 4.96 18.30
CA LEU A 165 23.60 4.81 18.13
C LEU A 165 22.92 6.18 18.16
N ALA A 166 21.83 6.33 17.41
CA ALA A 166 21.03 7.52 17.46
C ALA A 166 20.40 7.63 18.86
N GLU A 167 20.53 8.81 19.47
CA GLU A 167 19.79 9.21 20.65
C GLU A 167 18.32 9.30 20.27
N ARG A 168 17.64 8.15 20.31
CA ARG A 168 16.19 8.10 20.40
C ARG A 168 15.84 8.86 21.66
N GLN A 169 15.47 10.13 21.50
CA GLN A 169 14.72 10.81 22.54
C GLN A 169 13.59 9.87 22.92
N ASP A 170 13.46 9.59 24.22
CA ASP A 170 12.30 8.91 24.77
C ASP A 170 11.08 9.83 24.57
N LYS A 171 10.61 9.91 23.32
CA LYS A 171 9.35 10.55 22.99
C LYS A 171 8.32 9.82 23.83
N PRO A 172 7.64 10.50 24.76
CA PRO A 172 6.58 9.85 25.51
C PRO A 172 5.61 9.27 24.49
N ASP A 173 5.29 7.98 24.63
CA ASP A 173 4.42 7.27 23.68
C ASP A 173 3.22 8.15 23.37
N PHE A 174 3.13 8.67 22.14
CA PHE A 174 2.09 9.64 21.81
C PHE A 174 0.69 9.00 21.98
N VAL A 175 0.64 7.67 21.86
CA VAL A 175 -0.47 6.80 22.24
C VAL A 175 -0.85 6.97 23.72
N LYS A 176 0.10 6.90 24.67
CA LYS A 176 -0.17 7.10 26.11
C LYS A 176 -0.63 8.51 26.45
N SER A 177 -0.21 9.53 25.69
CA SER A 177 -0.75 10.89 25.86
C SER A 177 -2.17 11.07 25.27
N TYR A 178 -2.55 10.28 24.26
CA TYR A 178 -3.90 10.32 23.69
C TYR A 178 -4.91 9.42 24.41
N THR A 179 -4.50 8.23 24.87
CA THR A 179 -5.22 7.47 25.90
C THR A 179 -4.92 8.08 27.26
N GLY A 180 -5.34 9.32 27.45
CA GLY A 180 -5.06 10.11 28.66
C GLY A 180 -5.44 9.33 29.91
N THR A 181 -4.45 9.18 30.81
CA THR A 181 -4.51 8.57 32.15
C THR A 181 -5.85 7.93 32.51
N ILE A 182 -6.11 6.73 31.99
CA ILE A 182 -7.08 5.82 32.61
C ILE A 182 -6.44 5.42 33.94
N PHE A 183 -6.97 5.96 35.04
CA PHE A 183 -6.53 5.62 36.38
C PHE A 183 -6.64 4.11 36.57
N GLU A 184 -5.58 3.45 37.04
CA GLU A 184 -5.43 1.97 37.10
C GLU A 184 -6.45 1.25 38.02
N ASN A 185 -7.46 1.95 38.55
CA ASN A 185 -8.39 1.47 39.57
C ASN A 185 -9.87 1.46 39.15
N GLU A 186 -10.24 1.86 37.92
CA GLU A 186 -11.61 1.63 37.44
C GLU A 186 -11.69 0.30 36.67
N PRO A 187 -12.54 -0.65 37.09
CA PRO A 187 -12.67 -1.93 36.39
C PRO A 187 -13.29 -1.68 35.01
N ILE A 188 -12.60 -2.15 33.97
CA ILE A 188 -13.10 -2.10 32.59
C ILE A 188 -14.42 -2.87 32.53
N VAL A 189 -15.53 -2.14 32.48
CA VAL A 189 -16.86 -2.71 32.21
C VAL A 189 -16.86 -3.11 30.73
N LEU A 190 -16.53 -4.37 30.48
CA LEU A 190 -16.74 -5.03 29.20
C LEU A 190 -18.23 -4.92 28.86
N LEU A 191 -18.56 -4.10 27.85
CA LEU A 191 -19.90 -4.08 27.27
C LEU A 191 -20.20 -5.47 26.71
N ASN A 192 -21.31 -6.05 27.16
CA ASN A 192 -21.68 -7.44 26.87
C ASN A 192 -21.78 -7.71 25.37
N GLU A 193 -21.35 -8.90 24.94
CA GLU A 193 -21.22 -9.27 23.52
C GLU A 193 -22.56 -9.53 22.79
N GLU A 194 -23.71 -9.35 23.45
CA GLU A 194 -25.02 -9.82 22.97
C GLU A 194 -25.67 -8.92 21.90
N GLU A 195 -25.12 -7.74 21.59
CA GLU A 195 -25.66 -6.83 20.55
C GLU A 195 -24.89 -6.90 19.21
N LYS A 196 -24.10 -7.95 18.97
CA LYS A 196 -23.36 -8.18 17.70
C LYS A 196 -24.17 -8.93 16.62
N ALA A 197 -25.47 -8.65 16.49
CA ALA A 197 -26.38 -9.42 15.64
C ALA A 197 -26.99 -8.64 14.45
N SER A 198 -26.29 -7.67 13.84
CA SER A 198 -26.71 -7.08 12.53
C SER A 198 -25.67 -6.15 11.86
N LEU A 199 -24.43 -6.61 11.65
CA LEU A 199 -23.54 -5.98 10.66
C LEU A 199 -23.07 -7.01 9.63
N GLN A 200 -23.59 -6.88 8.41
CA GLN A 200 -23.17 -7.69 7.28
C GLN A 200 -21.78 -7.25 6.83
N VAL A 201 -20.86 -8.22 6.73
CA VAL A 201 -19.51 -7.98 6.20
C VAL A 201 -19.59 -7.98 4.68
N GLU A 202 -19.57 -6.78 4.09
CA GLU A 202 -19.43 -6.62 2.65
C GLU A 202 -17.98 -6.94 2.23
N GLN A 203 -17.83 -7.71 1.15
CA GLN A 203 -16.53 -8.25 0.74
C GLN A 203 -15.73 -7.21 -0.05
N ILE A 204 -14.55 -6.84 0.45
CA ILE A 204 -13.62 -5.95 -0.25
C ILE A 204 -12.89 -6.75 -1.37
N PRO A 205 -13.05 -6.41 -2.65
CA PRO A 205 -12.26 -7.01 -3.73
C PRO A 205 -10.83 -6.44 -3.74
N ALA A 206 -9.87 -7.26 -4.17
CA ALA A 206 -8.46 -6.87 -4.22
C ALA A 206 -8.16 -5.96 -5.43
N GLY A 207 -7.98 -4.66 -5.16
CA GLY A 207 -7.47 -3.69 -6.12
C GLY A 207 -7.04 -2.40 -5.40
N TYR A 208 -5.74 -2.20 -5.24
CA TYR A 208 -5.19 -0.96 -4.65
C TYR A 208 -5.10 0.11 -5.74
N GLU A 209 -6.25 0.70 -6.06
CA GLU A 209 -6.32 1.99 -6.73
C GLU A 209 -6.25 3.08 -5.66
N THR A 210 -5.50 4.15 -5.92
CA THR A 210 -5.21 5.19 -4.92
C THR A 210 -6.51 5.88 -4.49
N GLN A 211 -7.03 5.53 -3.32
CA GLN A 211 -8.25 6.15 -2.79
C GLN A 211 -8.03 7.66 -2.57
N PRO A 212 -8.94 8.53 -3.05
CA PRO A 212 -8.98 9.91 -2.61
C PRO A 212 -9.30 9.95 -1.12
N ALA A 213 -8.82 10.97 -0.40
CA ALA A 213 -8.95 11.07 1.05
C ALA A 213 -10.43 11.18 1.48
N GLU A 214 -11.04 10.08 1.90
CA GLU A 214 -12.38 10.07 2.49
C GLU A 214 -12.39 10.75 3.87
N ASN A 215 -13.53 11.37 4.20
CA ASN A 215 -13.84 11.98 5.50
C ASN A 215 -12.95 13.15 5.94
N SER A 216 -13.05 14.25 5.19
CA SER A 216 -13.28 15.54 5.83
C SER A 216 -14.73 15.97 5.55
N GLY A 217 -15.58 16.00 6.57
CA GLY A 217 -17.01 16.39 6.45
C GLY A 217 -17.25 17.88 6.20
N LEU A 218 -16.31 18.55 5.53
CA LEU A 218 -16.38 19.94 5.13
C LEU A 218 -17.34 20.08 3.95
N THR A 219 -18.15 21.12 3.98
CA THR A 219 -19.02 21.47 2.84
C THR A 219 -18.17 21.89 1.64
N GLN A 220 -18.72 21.76 0.42
CA GLN A 220 -18.01 22.13 -0.82
C GLN A 220 -17.58 23.61 -0.83
N GLU A 221 -18.35 24.48 -0.16
CA GLU A 221 -18.02 25.89 0.04
C GLU A 221 -16.81 26.09 0.98
N GLU A 222 -16.72 25.32 2.06
CA GLU A 222 -15.56 25.36 2.97
C GLU A 222 -14.30 24.79 2.30
N HIS A 223 -14.42 23.75 1.48
CA HIS A 223 -13.30 23.22 0.69
C HIS A 223 -12.76 24.27 -0.30
N LEU A 224 -13.64 24.96 -1.03
CA LEU A 224 -13.26 26.08 -1.89
C LEU A 224 -12.53 27.18 -1.11
N LYS A 225 -13.07 27.57 0.05
CA LYS A 225 -12.47 28.59 0.92
C LYS A 225 -11.10 28.18 1.45
N GLN A 226 -10.91 26.90 1.81
CA GLN A 226 -9.63 26.37 2.25
C GLN A 226 -8.60 26.34 1.12
N THR A 227 -8.99 25.88 -0.07
CA THR A 227 -8.13 25.91 -1.26
C THR A 227 -7.70 27.34 -1.61
N GLN A 228 -8.62 28.30 -1.53
CA GLN A 228 -8.31 29.70 -1.81
C GLN A 228 -7.38 30.33 -0.76
N ALA A 229 -7.57 30.01 0.53
CA ALA A 229 -6.64 30.42 1.59
C ALA A 229 -5.23 29.81 1.42
N ASN A 230 -5.15 28.55 0.99
CA ASN A 230 -3.88 27.89 0.67
C ASN A 230 -3.18 28.57 -0.52
N ILE A 231 -3.91 28.95 -1.56
CA ILE A 231 -3.37 29.70 -2.72
C ILE A 231 -2.85 31.08 -2.29
N GLU A 232 -3.58 31.81 -1.44
CA GLU A 232 -3.12 33.11 -0.90
C GLU A 232 -1.85 32.98 -0.05
N TRP A 233 -1.75 31.92 0.78
CA TRP A 233 -0.55 31.62 1.56
C TRP A 233 0.66 31.24 0.69
N LEU A 234 0.46 30.47 -0.38
CA LEU A 234 1.53 30.17 -1.35
C LEU A 234 1.96 31.42 -2.13
N LYS A 235 1.02 32.32 -2.45
CA LYS A 235 1.33 33.61 -3.09
C LYS A 235 2.09 34.56 -2.15
N SER A 236 1.87 34.53 -0.84
CA SER A 236 2.66 35.36 0.10
C SER A 236 4.10 34.84 0.24
N LEU A 237 4.28 33.51 0.34
CA LEU A 237 5.58 32.83 0.27
C LEU A 237 6.40 33.21 -0.97
N GLN A 238 5.76 33.28 -2.15
CA GLN A 238 6.44 33.64 -3.39
C GLN A 238 6.88 35.12 -3.44
N ASN A 239 6.11 36.02 -2.80
CA ASN A 239 6.40 37.46 -2.79
C ASN A 239 7.43 37.87 -1.73
N ASP A 240 7.51 37.14 -0.61
CA ASP A 240 8.52 37.36 0.44
C ASP A 240 9.05 36.02 1.00
N PRO A 241 10.04 35.39 0.33
CA PRO A 241 10.65 34.15 0.82
C PRO A 241 11.39 34.33 2.16
N ASN A 242 11.80 35.56 2.49
CA ASN A 242 12.49 35.85 3.74
C ASN A 242 11.54 35.86 4.96
N ALA A 243 10.24 36.10 4.76
CA ALA A 243 9.24 36.09 5.82
C ALA A 243 9.12 34.74 6.55
N VAL A 244 9.52 33.64 5.90
CA VAL A 244 9.51 32.27 6.46
C VAL A 244 10.91 31.78 6.84
N GLY A 245 11.94 32.63 6.67
CA GLY A 245 13.33 32.30 7.02
C GLY A 245 14.00 31.29 6.08
N MET A 246 13.46 31.10 4.87
CA MET A 246 14.12 30.32 3.82
C MET A 246 15.30 31.08 3.22
N SER A 247 16.34 30.35 2.84
CA SER A 247 17.51 30.92 2.16
C SER A 247 17.26 31.13 0.66
N ASP A 248 18.02 32.06 0.04
CA ASP A 248 17.94 32.33 -1.41
C ASP A 248 18.16 31.08 -2.29
N GLY A 249 18.91 30.08 -1.77
CA GLY A 249 19.11 28.79 -2.42
C GLY A 249 17.87 27.93 -2.44
N GLU A 250 17.19 27.79 -1.30
CA GLU A 250 15.93 27.03 -1.18
C GLU A 250 14.80 27.72 -1.97
N ALA A 251 14.74 29.05 -1.96
CA ALA A 251 13.81 29.82 -2.78
C ALA A 251 13.98 29.57 -4.30
N SER A 252 15.19 29.20 -4.75
CA SER A 252 15.46 28.85 -6.15
C SER A 252 14.96 27.44 -6.52
N GLU A 253 14.99 26.49 -5.58
CA GLU A 253 14.43 25.14 -5.76
C GLU A 253 12.89 25.16 -5.82
N LEU A 254 12.26 26.15 -5.19
CA LEU A 254 10.82 26.42 -5.29
C LEU A 254 10.37 27.00 -6.64
N SER A 255 11.24 27.12 -7.65
CA SER A 255 10.84 27.57 -9.00
C SER A 255 9.75 26.71 -9.64
N GLY A 256 9.68 25.41 -9.34
CA GLY A 256 8.60 24.51 -9.76
C GLY A 256 7.26 24.75 -9.04
N LEU A 257 7.24 25.43 -7.90
CA LEU A 257 6.03 25.70 -7.12
C LEU A 257 5.05 26.60 -7.89
N GLY A 258 5.54 27.48 -8.77
CA GLY A 258 4.70 28.31 -9.63
C GLY A 258 3.84 27.51 -10.62
N GLU A 259 4.29 26.34 -11.08
CA GLU A 259 3.49 25.46 -11.94
C GLU A 259 2.38 24.77 -11.15
N MET A 260 2.68 24.32 -9.92
CA MET A 260 1.69 23.75 -9.01
C MET A 260 0.62 24.78 -8.58
N LEU A 261 1.03 26.02 -8.30
CA LEU A 261 0.14 27.12 -7.93
C LEU A 261 -0.82 27.45 -9.09
N LYS A 262 -0.31 27.43 -10.33
CA LYS A 262 -1.13 27.61 -11.54
C LYS A 262 -2.11 26.45 -11.79
N ALA A 263 -1.72 25.21 -11.46
CA ALA A 263 -2.63 24.06 -11.53
C ALA A 263 -3.77 24.17 -10.51
N LEU A 264 -3.47 24.51 -9.25
CA LEU A 264 -4.46 24.74 -8.20
C LEU A 264 -5.40 25.91 -8.52
N GLU A 265 -4.90 26.99 -9.12
CA GLU A 265 -5.73 28.13 -9.53
C GLU A 265 -6.69 27.76 -10.68
N ALA A 266 -6.25 26.93 -11.62
CA ALA A 266 -7.12 26.40 -12.68
C ALA A 266 -8.17 25.40 -12.15
N GLU A 267 -7.81 24.57 -11.17
CA GLU A 267 -8.75 23.66 -10.50
C GLU A 267 -9.82 24.42 -9.72
N ALA A 268 -9.43 25.46 -8.97
CA ALA A 268 -10.35 26.33 -8.25
C ALA A 268 -11.33 27.07 -9.19
N GLN A 269 -10.87 27.51 -10.37
CA GLN A 269 -11.73 28.10 -11.41
C GLN A 269 -12.77 27.09 -11.93
N ASN A 270 -12.35 25.87 -12.24
CA ASN A 270 -13.24 24.80 -12.71
C ASN A 270 -14.34 24.46 -11.68
N MET A 271 -13.99 24.42 -10.38
CA MET A 271 -14.99 24.22 -9.32
C MET A 271 -15.99 25.39 -9.18
N GLN A 272 -15.59 26.62 -9.49
CA GLN A 272 -16.50 27.79 -9.51
C GLN A 272 -17.49 27.73 -10.68
N GLU A 273 -17.09 27.22 -11.85
CA GLU A 273 -18.00 27.05 -12.99
C GLU A 273 -19.08 25.98 -12.69
N VAL A 274 -18.70 24.83 -12.13
CA VAL A 274 -19.64 23.74 -11.76
C VAL A 274 -20.67 24.20 -10.71
N THR A 275 -20.28 25.05 -9.76
CA THR A 275 -21.19 25.58 -8.74
C THR A 275 -22.11 26.68 -9.28
N ALA A 276 -21.68 27.43 -10.30
CA ALA A 276 -22.52 28.42 -10.97
C ALA A 276 -23.66 27.79 -11.81
N GLU A 277 -23.39 26.70 -12.53
CA GLU A 277 -24.42 26.02 -13.35
C GLU A 277 -25.49 25.32 -12.49
N THR A 278 -25.13 24.86 -11.29
CA THR A 278 -26.06 24.14 -10.39
C THR A 278 -27.15 25.04 -9.80
N ASN A 279 -27.02 26.37 -9.89
CA ASN A 279 -27.94 27.33 -9.28
C ASN A 279 -28.90 28.02 -10.28
N VAL A 280 -29.10 27.43 -11.46
CA VAL A 280 -30.20 27.84 -12.36
C VAL A 280 -31.54 27.52 -11.67
N PRO A 281 -32.44 28.50 -11.47
CA PRO A 281 -33.71 28.25 -10.79
C PRO A 281 -34.53 27.20 -11.54
N GLN A 282 -34.70 26.03 -10.91
CA GLN A 282 -35.47 24.93 -11.47
C GLN A 282 -36.91 25.42 -11.73
N PRO A 283 -37.38 25.48 -12.99
CA PRO A 283 -38.69 26.05 -13.30
C PRO A 283 -39.76 25.20 -12.62
N GLN A 284 -40.67 25.86 -11.89
CA GLN A 284 -41.66 25.19 -11.04
C GLN A 284 -42.48 24.16 -11.83
N SER A 285 -42.35 22.89 -11.43
CA SER A 285 -43.00 21.76 -12.09
C SER A 285 -44.52 21.89 -12.07
N GLN A 286 -45.12 21.91 -13.26
CA GLN A 286 -46.56 21.71 -13.44
C GLN A 286 -46.96 20.26 -13.06
N PRO A 287 -48.23 20.01 -12.68
CA PRO A 287 -48.69 18.67 -12.33
C PRO A 287 -48.59 17.66 -13.50
N PRO A 288 -48.50 16.36 -13.20
CA PRO A 288 -48.09 15.35 -14.16
C PRO A 288 -49.12 15.09 -15.26
N VAL A 289 -48.66 15.04 -16.51
CA VAL A 289 -49.39 14.55 -17.68
C VAL A 289 -48.75 13.25 -18.16
N GLU A 290 -49.57 12.31 -18.63
CA GLU A 290 -49.17 10.94 -18.98
C GLU A 290 -48.09 10.87 -20.08
N PRO A 291 -47.20 9.86 -20.05
CA PRO A 291 -46.12 9.72 -21.03
C PRO A 291 -46.65 9.23 -22.39
N VAL A 292 -46.68 10.13 -23.38
CA VAL A 292 -46.80 9.73 -24.80
C VAL A 292 -45.42 9.36 -25.32
N ASN A 293 -45.34 8.13 -25.81
CA ASN A 293 -44.18 7.49 -26.43
C ASN A 293 -43.68 8.24 -27.68
N GLN A 294 -42.39 8.62 -27.70
CA GLN A 294 -41.66 8.80 -28.95
C GLN A 294 -40.14 8.73 -28.77
N GLU A 295 -39.50 7.95 -29.64
CA GLU A 295 -38.06 7.95 -29.91
C GLU A 295 -37.67 9.27 -30.59
N GLU A 296 -36.45 9.79 -30.39
CA GLU A 296 -35.44 9.88 -31.47
C GLU A 296 -34.04 10.16 -30.89
N VAL A 297 -33.01 9.89 -31.71
CA VAL A 297 -31.60 9.76 -31.33
C VAL A 297 -30.75 10.84 -32.01
N SER A 298 -29.87 11.45 -31.21
CA SER A 298 -28.51 11.97 -31.50
C SER A 298 -28.15 12.59 -32.88
N ASN A 299 -27.57 13.79 -32.79
CA ASN A 299 -26.42 14.32 -33.55
C ASN A 299 -25.57 15.09 -32.50
N GLU A 300 -24.26 15.35 -32.56
CA GLU A 300 -23.11 15.05 -33.44
C GLU A 300 -21.81 15.39 -32.62
N THR A 301 -20.54 15.11 -32.95
CA THR A 301 -19.88 14.33 -34.02
C THR A 301 -18.52 13.79 -33.47
N PRO A 302 -17.88 12.75 -34.04
CA PRO A 302 -16.67 12.12 -33.47
C PRO A 302 -15.37 12.90 -33.73
N GLY A 303 -14.55 13.10 -32.70
CA GLY A 303 -13.20 13.66 -32.79
C GLY A 303 -12.15 12.63 -33.24
N GLU A 304 -11.33 13.02 -34.22
CA GLU A 304 -10.29 12.19 -34.85
C GLU A 304 -9.06 12.01 -33.95
N VAL A 305 -8.70 10.76 -33.61
CA VAL A 305 -7.50 10.43 -32.81
C VAL A 305 -6.41 9.82 -33.71
N PRO A 306 -5.25 10.48 -33.90
CA PRO A 306 -4.16 9.95 -34.70
C PRO A 306 -3.37 8.83 -33.97
N PRO A 307 -2.76 7.89 -34.70
CA PRO A 307 -2.03 6.76 -34.10
C PRO A 307 -0.70 7.21 -33.47
N GLN A 308 -0.47 6.81 -32.21
CA GLN A 308 0.84 6.96 -31.59
C GLN A 308 1.88 6.00 -32.21
N PRO A 309 3.11 6.47 -32.54
CA PRO A 309 4.17 5.60 -33.02
C PRO A 309 4.79 4.79 -31.87
N GLN A 310 4.89 3.48 -32.07
CA GLN A 310 5.61 2.58 -31.16
C GLN A 310 7.11 2.94 -31.14
N GLN A 311 7.57 3.62 -30.09
CA GLN A 311 9.01 3.78 -29.86
C GLN A 311 9.59 2.52 -29.21
N GLY A 312 10.12 1.62 -30.05
CA GLY A 312 11.06 0.60 -29.60
C GLY A 312 12.30 1.26 -29.00
N ARG A 313 12.65 0.88 -27.77
CA ARG A 313 13.97 1.15 -27.18
C ARG A 313 14.69 -0.16 -26.89
N ASP A 314 15.23 -0.72 -27.96
CA ASP A 314 16.26 -1.73 -27.89
C ASP A 314 17.50 -1.25 -27.13
N SER A 315 18.05 -2.16 -26.33
CA SER A 315 19.48 -2.32 -26.09
C SER A 315 20.26 -1.17 -25.39
N ARG A 316 20.76 -1.47 -24.18
CA ARG A 316 22.15 -1.14 -23.81
C ARG A 316 22.67 -1.99 -22.63
N LEU A 317 22.84 -3.29 -22.88
CA LEU A 317 23.73 -4.14 -22.09
C LEU A 317 25.19 -3.66 -22.23
N ARG A 318 25.63 -2.68 -21.42
CA ARG A 318 27.04 -2.33 -21.30
C ARG A 318 27.74 -3.23 -20.28
N ARG A 319 28.14 -4.40 -20.80
CA ARG A 319 29.17 -5.29 -20.23
C ARG A 319 30.48 -4.50 -20.03
N ILE A 320 30.77 -4.06 -18.81
CA ILE A 320 32.11 -3.59 -18.43
C ILE A 320 32.91 -4.79 -17.93
N ARG A 321 34.16 -4.87 -18.38
CA ARG A 321 35.04 -6.04 -18.26
C ARG A 321 36.30 -5.66 -17.49
N GLU A 322 36.88 -6.64 -16.81
CA GLU A 322 38.02 -6.52 -15.92
C GLU A 322 39.24 -5.76 -16.51
N ARG A 323 39.92 -5.01 -15.64
CA ARG A 323 41.40 -4.94 -15.53
C ARG A 323 41.70 -4.92 -14.02
N ARG A 324 42.43 -5.90 -13.49
CA ARG A 324 43.91 -5.97 -13.45
C ARG A 324 44.52 -4.77 -12.73
#